data_AF-A0A7S3E3U1-F1
#
_entry.id   AF-A0A7S3E3U1-F1
#
_cell.length_a   1.000
_cell.length_b   1.000
_cell.length_c   1.000
_cell.angle_alpha   90.00
_cell.angle_beta   90.00
_cell.angle_gamma   90.00
#
_symmetry.space_group_name_H-M   'P 1'
#
loop_
_entity.id
_entity.type
_entity.pdbx_description
1 polymer ?
#
loop_
_entity_poly.entity_id
_entity_poly.type
_entity_poly.pdbx_seq_one_letter_code
_entity_poly.pdbx_strand_id
1 'polypeptide(L)'
;INEDLHGAEVLNAVYASLQSNKGDQDRYDVVLSLMRASCRPYFKMLKSWLYEGKFDDPYSEFLIIKENDIRKESLTENIMSSYWQQCYSLRDSVPHFLEGYTHKILRTGKYWNVVKECQHSETAAALDGSGVALRPEDIVYDPNNRNLLAMVEKAFNVASQSLLSFLHEKVDMVGR
;
A
#
# COMPACT_ATOMS: atom_id res chain seq x y z
N ILE A 1 -25.21 7.63 16.00
CA ILE A 1 -23.84 7.37 15.49
C ILE A 1 -23.68 5.87 15.64
N ASN A 2 -23.49 5.13 14.55
CA ASN A 2 -23.39 3.67 14.62
C ASN A 2 -22.20 3.30 15.53
N GLU A 3 -22.40 2.36 16.45
CA GLU A 3 -21.55 2.22 17.65
C GLU A 3 -20.18 1.58 17.43
N ASP A 4 -19.81 1.10 16.23
CA ASP A 4 -18.48 0.51 15.98
C ASP A 4 -17.87 0.88 14.61
N LEU A 5 -17.80 2.18 14.28
CA LEU A 5 -17.02 2.62 13.11
C LEU A 5 -15.53 2.37 13.35
N HIS A 6 -14.86 1.67 12.43
CA HIS A 6 -13.43 1.38 12.49
C HIS A 6 -12.73 1.64 11.15
N GLY A 7 -11.42 1.90 11.18
CA GLY A 7 -10.58 2.09 9.98
C GLY A 7 -11.17 3.02 8.92
N ALA A 8 -11.43 2.45 7.73
CA ALA A 8 -11.96 3.17 6.59
C ALA A 8 -13.32 3.85 6.86
N GLU A 9 -14.17 3.25 7.68
CA GLU A 9 -15.52 3.77 7.96
C GLU A 9 -15.47 5.07 8.75
N VAL A 10 -14.54 5.18 9.70
CA VAL A 10 -14.28 6.43 10.44
C VAL A 10 -13.78 7.50 9.49
N LEU A 11 -12.81 7.19 8.64
CA LEU A 11 -12.27 8.13 7.66
C LEU A 11 -13.35 8.59 6.68
N ASN A 12 -14.26 7.70 6.30
CA ASN A 12 -15.39 7.98 5.43
C ASN A 12 -16.43 8.89 6.10
N ALA A 13 -16.72 8.68 7.38
CA ALA A 13 -17.61 9.53 8.14
C ALA A 13 -17.04 10.95 8.32
N VAL A 14 -15.74 11.07 8.64
CA VAL A 14 -15.07 12.36 8.77
C VAL A 14 -15.00 13.06 7.40
N TYR A 15 -14.72 12.32 6.33
CA TYR A 15 -14.73 12.84 4.97
C TYR A 15 -16.10 13.37 4.56
N ALA A 16 -17.18 12.64 4.85
CA ALA A 16 -18.55 13.10 4.59
C ALA A 16 -18.89 14.39 5.36
N SER A 17 -18.48 14.49 6.62
CA SER A 17 -18.60 15.71 7.43
C SER A 17 -17.79 16.87 6.82
N LEU A 18 -16.61 16.60 6.28
CA LEU A 18 -15.81 17.63 5.60
C LEU A 18 -16.52 18.16 4.35
N GLN A 19 -17.16 17.27 3.57
CA GLN A 19 -17.90 17.66 2.38
C GLN A 19 -19.15 18.49 2.71
N SER A 20 -19.88 18.15 3.79
CA SER A 20 -21.10 18.87 4.18
C SER A 20 -20.83 20.26 4.77
N ASN A 21 -19.64 20.47 5.35
CA ASN A 21 -19.25 21.75 5.96
C ASN A 21 -18.54 22.73 5.00
N LYS A 22 -18.44 22.45 3.70
CA LYS A 22 -17.78 23.36 2.72
C LYS A 22 -18.33 24.78 2.66
N GLY A 23 -19.55 25.00 3.16
CA GLY A 23 -20.19 26.32 3.21
C GLY A 23 -19.84 27.15 4.45
N ASP A 24 -19.24 26.56 5.48
CA ASP A 24 -18.86 27.22 6.74
C ASP A 24 -17.34 27.03 6.95
N GLN A 25 -16.58 28.09 6.72
CA GLN A 25 -15.11 28.02 6.70
C GLN A 25 -14.52 27.60 8.06
N ASP A 26 -15.08 28.10 9.17
CA ASP A 26 -14.56 27.79 10.51
C ASP A 26 -14.80 26.31 10.84
N ARG A 27 -15.99 25.79 10.53
CA ARG A 27 -16.30 24.36 10.70
C ARG A 27 -15.46 23.50 9.77
N TYR A 28 -15.31 23.92 8.52
CA TYR A 28 -14.51 23.22 7.53
C TYR A 28 -13.06 23.06 8.00
N ASP A 29 -12.45 24.12 8.54
CA ASP A 29 -11.06 24.09 8.99
C ASP A 29 -10.86 23.18 10.21
N VAL A 30 -11.82 23.17 11.15
CA VAL A 30 -11.81 22.23 12.28
C VAL A 30 -11.92 20.79 11.77
N VAL A 31 -12.88 20.48 10.90
CA VAL A 31 -13.06 19.12 10.37
C VAL A 31 -11.87 18.70 9.50
N LEU A 32 -11.24 19.62 8.78
CA LEU A 32 -10.03 19.35 7.99
C LEU A 32 -8.85 19.00 8.90
N SER A 33 -8.69 19.69 10.02
CA SER A 33 -7.66 19.38 11.01
C SER A 33 -7.87 17.98 11.61
N LEU A 34 -9.12 17.62 11.91
CA LEU A 34 -9.50 16.30 12.37
C LEU A 34 -9.21 15.24 11.31
N MET A 35 -9.61 15.46 10.05
CA MET A 35 -9.34 14.53 8.94
C MET A 35 -7.83 14.26 8.80
N ARG A 36 -7.01 15.32 8.81
CA ARG A 36 -5.54 15.20 8.75
C ARG A 36 -4.98 14.40 9.91
N ALA A 37 -5.51 14.58 11.13
CA ALA A 37 -5.08 13.81 12.29
C ALA A 37 -5.50 12.34 12.19
N SER A 38 -6.75 12.07 11.81
CA SER A 38 -7.31 10.73 11.66
C SER A 38 -6.63 9.90 10.58
N CYS A 39 -6.16 10.53 9.48
CA CYS A 39 -5.47 9.82 8.41
C CYS A 39 -4.03 9.37 8.78
N ARG A 40 -3.39 9.93 9.81
CA ARG A 40 -1.99 9.63 10.15
C ARG A 40 -1.69 8.13 10.33
N PRO A 41 -2.41 7.37 11.17
CA PRO A 41 -2.16 5.93 11.32
C PRO A 41 -2.36 5.18 10.01
N TYR A 42 -3.42 5.51 9.26
CA TYR A 42 -3.73 4.89 7.98
C TYR A 42 -2.61 5.13 6.94
N PHE A 43 -2.11 6.35 6.88
CA PHE A 43 -1.02 6.72 6.00
C PHE A 43 0.33 6.10 6.38
N LYS A 44 0.56 5.84 7.66
CA LYS A 44 1.73 5.06 8.09
C LYS A 44 1.70 3.65 7.47
N MET A 45 0.55 2.97 7.54
CA MET A 45 0.38 1.65 6.91
C MET A 45 0.53 1.72 5.38
N LEU A 46 -0.09 2.71 4.76
CA LEU A 46 0.00 2.94 3.32
C LEU A 46 1.45 3.18 2.86
N LYS A 47 2.22 3.98 3.60
CA LYS A 47 3.63 4.29 3.33
C LYS A 47 4.49 3.02 3.39
N SER A 48 4.37 2.24 4.47
CA SER A 48 5.08 0.96 4.62
C SER A 48 4.77 0.01 3.46
N TRP A 49 3.50 -0.07 3.05
CA TRP A 49 3.10 -0.92 1.94
C TRP A 49 3.65 -0.44 0.58
N LEU A 50 3.55 0.86 0.28
CA LEU A 50 3.95 1.42 -1.01
C LEU A 50 5.47 1.42 -1.24
N TYR A 51 6.25 1.65 -0.19
CA TYR A 51 7.71 1.83 -0.30
C TYR A 51 8.50 0.60 0.11
N GLU A 52 7.96 -0.23 0.99
CA GLU A 52 8.66 -1.40 1.51
C GLU A 52 7.92 -2.71 1.18
N GLY A 53 6.67 -2.68 0.71
CA GLY A 53 5.85 -3.90 0.62
C GLY A 53 5.53 -4.54 1.98
N LYS A 54 5.85 -3.86 3.09
CA LYS A 54 5.63 -4.36 4.44
C LYS A 54 4.14 -4.26 4.79
N PHE A 55 3.54 -5.38 5.17
CA PHE A 55 2.18 -5.44 5.71
C PHE A 55 2.23 -5.32 7.24
N ASP A 56 1.70 -4.23 7.79
CA ASP A 56 1.71 -3.91 9.23
C ASP A 56 0.34 -3.34 9.61
N ASP A 57 -0.63 -4.23 9.83
CA ASP A 57 -2.03 -3.91 10.13
C ASP A 57 -2.51 -4.67 11.40
N PRO A 58 -2.06 -4.24 12.60
CA PRO A 58 -2.37 -4.94 13.85
C PRO A 58 -3.85 -4.92 14.22
N TYR A 59 -4.62 -3.96 13.67
CA TYR A 59 -6.03 -3.74 14.00
C TYR A 59 -6.99 -4.14 12.87
N SER A 60 -6.48 -4.70 11.76
CA SER A 60 -7.29 -5.07 10.60
C SER A 60 -8.08 -3.90 10.00
N GLU A 61 -7.46 -2.72 9.91
CA GLU A 61 -8.09 -1.47 9.45
C GLU A 61 -7.64 -1.06 8.04
N PHE A 62 -6.58 -1.66 7.51
CA PHE A 62 -6.01 -1.27 6.22
C PHE A 62 -6.87 -1.75 5.04
N LEU A 63 -6.74 -1.08 3.88
CA LEU A 63 -7.49 -1.45 2.65
C LEU A 63 -7.09 -2.81 2.09
N ILE A 64 -5.94 -3.34 2.50
CA ILE A 64 -5.42 -4.63 2.04
C ILE A 64 -5.65 -5.64 3.14
N ILE A 65 -6.15 -6.81 2.76
CA ILE A 65 -6.29 -7.97 3.62
C ILE A 65 -5.18 -8.96 3.25
N LYS A 66 -4.56 -9.57 4.25
CA LYS A 66 -3.63 -10.68 4.08
C LYS A 66 -4.33 -11.98 4.46
N GLU A 67 -4.49 -12.89 3.51
CA GLU A 67 -5.07 -14.21 3.77
C GLU A 67 -4.02 -15.08 4.48
N ASN A 68 -4.34 -15.62 5.66
CA ASN A 68 -3.38 -16.28 6.54
C ASN A 68 -3.17 -17.77 6.23
N ASP A 69 -3.97 -18.36 5.33
CA ASP A 69 -4.06 -19.83 5.20
C ASP A 69 -3.43 -20.43 3.92
N ILE A 70 -2.54 -19.70 3.24
CA ILE A 70 -1.77 -20.28 2.14
C ILE A 70 -0.44 -20.81 2.69
N ARG A 71 -0.41 -22.11 3.00
CA ARG A 71 0.79 -22.80 3.51
C ARG A 71 1.89 -22.76 2.44
N LYS A 72 3.02 -22.13 2.78
CA LYS A 72 4.21 -21.98 1.92
C LYS A 72 4.88 -23.33 1.58
N GLU A 73 4.58 -24.39 2.34
CA GLU A 73 5.34 -25.65 2.40
C GLU A 73 5.03 -26.66 1.28
N SER A 74 4.08 -26.39 0.37
CA SER A 74 3.64 -27.40 -0.61
C SER A 74 3.56 -26.89 -2.07
N LEU A 75 4.36 -25.89 -2.43
CA LEU A 75 4.15 -25.14 -3.67
C LEU A 75 5.38 -25.19 -4.60
N THR A 76 5.22 -25.83 -5.76
CA THR A 76 6.16 -25.82 -6.90
C THR A 76 6.27 -24.41 -7.51
N GLU A 77 7.32 -24.14 -8.30
CA GLU A 77 7.61 -22.82 -8.93
C GLU A 77 6.40 -22.20 -9.66
N ASN A 78 5.55 -23.01 -10.29
CA ASN A 78 4.32 -22.56 -10.96
C ASN A 78 3.25 -22.01 -10.00
N ILE A 79 3.26 -22.41 -8.73
CA ILE A 79 2.26 -22.00 -7.73
C ILE A 79 2.73 -20.75 -6.96
N MET A 80 4.01 -20.38 -7.01
CA MET A 80 4.51 -19.12 -6.42
C MET A 80 3.88 -17.87 -7.06
N SER A 81 3.61 -17.91 -8.37
CA SER A 81 2.87 -16.85 -9.07
C SER A 81 1.42 -16.73 -8.56
N SER A 82 0.76 -17.89 -8.34
CA SER A 82 -0.60 -17.96 -7.78
C SER A 82 -0.65 -17.60 -6.29
N TYR A 83 0.42 -17.87 -5.54
CA TYR A 83 0.55 -17.59 -4.11
C TYR A 83 0.41 -16.09 -3.81
N TRP A 84 1.24 -15.23 -4.43
CA TRP A 84 1.17 -13.77 -4.21
C TRP A 84 -0.10 -13.13 -4.78
N GLN A 85 -0.69 -13.74 -5.82
CA GLN A 85 -1.99 -13.33 -6.32
C GLN A 85 -3.08 -13.54 -5.27
N GLN A 86 -3.02 -14.64 -4.51
CA GLN A 86 -4.04 -15.03 -3.54
C GLN A 86 -3.79 -14.52 -2.11
N CYS A 87 -2.55 -14.22 -1.71
CA CYS A 87 -2.23 -13.78 -0.33
C CYS A 87 -2.72 -12.38 0.03
N TYR A 88 -2.92 -11.49 -0.95
CA TYR A 88 -3.37 -10.12 -0.68
C TYR A 88 -4.58 -9.74 -1.54
N SER A 89 -5.64 -9.30 -0.88
CA SER A 89 -6.91 -8.87 -1.47
C SER A 89 -7.29 -7.46 -0.99
N LEU A 90 -8.29 -6.85 -1.64
CA LEU A 90 -8.87 -5.57 -1.19
C LEU A 90 -10.00 -5.84 -0.21
N ARG A 91 -10.13 -4.98 0.79
CA ARG A 91 -11.30 -4.90 1.67
C ARG A 91 -12.48 -4.27 0.94
N ASP A 92 -13.70 -4.66 1.33
CA ASP A 92 -14.94 -4.08 0.78
C ASP A 92 -15.07 -2.58 1.12
N SER A 93 -14.72 -2.20 2.35
CA SER A 93 -14.71 -0.81 2.80
C SER A 93 -13.31 -0.21 2.68
N VAL A 94 -13.19 0.84 1.87
CA VAL A 94 -11.95 1.61 1.69
C VAL A 94 -12.23 3.10 1.91
N PRO A 95 -11.21 3.90 2.29
CA PRO A 95 -11.40 5.34 2.37
C PRO A 95 -11.79 5.90 0.99
N HIS A 96 -12.88 6.67 0.88
CA HIS A 96 -13.39 7.16 -0.41
C HIS A 96 -12.33 7.91 -1.23
N PHE A 97 -11.45 8.65 -0.56
CA PHE A 97 -10.35 9.38 -1.20
C PHE A 97 -9.27 8.47 -1.82
N LEU A 98 -9.31 7.16 -1.55
CA LEU A 98 -8.42 6.13 -2.11
C LEU A 98 -9.08 5.22 -3.15
N GLU A 99 -10.40 5.30 -3.37
CA GLU A 99 -11.14 4.37 -4.24
C GLU A 99 -10.52 4.23 -5.63
N GLY A 100 -10.13 5.34 -6.26
CA GLY A 100 -9.50 5.36 -7.58
C GLY A 100 -8.08 4.76 -7.64
N TYR A 101 -7.48 4.41 -6.50
CA TYR A 101 -6.08 4.00 -6.39
C TYR A 101 -5.90 2.61 -5.77
N THR A 102 -6.95 2.00 -5.24
CA THR A 102 -6.90 0.73 -4.48
C THR A 102 -6.11 -0.37 -5.20
N HIS A 103 -6.41 -0.62 -6.48
CA HIS A 103 -5.71 -1.63 -7.27
C HIS A 103 -4.24 -1.29 -7.52
N LYS A 104 -3.92 -0.01 -7.72
CA LYS A 104 -2.54 0.44 -7.92
C LYS A 104 -1.74 0.27 -6.63
N ILE A 105 -2.31 0.64 -5.50
CA ILE A 105 -1.74 0.45 -4.16
C ILE A 105 -1.49 -1.05 -3.91
N LEU A 106 -2.48 -1.91 -4.15
CA LEU A 106 -2.35 -3.35 -4.00
C LEU A 106 -1.20 -3.92 -4.85
N ARG A 107 -1.16 -3.59 -6.14
CA ARG A 107 -0.11 -4.07 -7.07
C ARG A 107 1.28 -3.59 -6.65
N THR A 108 1.40 -2.34 -6.20
CA THR A 108 2.70 -1.76 -5.79
C THR A 108 3.37 -2.60 -4.71
N GLY A 109 2.68 -2.93 -3.62
CA GLY A 109 3.28 -3.76 -2.57
C GLY A 109 3.42 -5.23 -2.97
N LYS A 110 2.56 -5.77 -3.85
CA LYS A 110 2.78 -7.10 -4.44
C LYS A 110 4.10 -7.16 -5.21
N TYR A 111 4.44 -6.12 -6.00
CA TYR A 111 5.71 -6.06 -6.72
C TYR A 111 6.91 -6.05 -5.77
N TRP A 112 6.85 -5.26 -4.69
CA TRP A 112 7.91 -5.26 -3.67
C TRP A 112 8.09 -6.63 -3.00
N ASN A 113 7.01 -7.34 -2.69
CA ASN A 113 7.11 -8.66 -2.10
C ASN A 113 7.75 -9.68 -3.04
N VAL A 114 7.43 -9.64 -4.34
CA VAL A 114 8.09 -10.49 -5.34
C VAL A 114 9.59 -10.18 -5.43
N VAL A 115 9.95 -8.90 -5.55
CA VAL A 115 11.37 -8.48 -5.61
C VAL A 115 12.14 -8.97 -4.38
N LYS A 116 11.57 -8.81 -3.17
CA LYS A 116 12.20 -9.25 -1.92
C LYS A 116 12.38 -10.76 -1.83
N GLU A 117 11.38 -11.54 -2.19
CA GLU A 117 11.46 -13.00 -2.12
C GLU A 117 12.47 -13.56 -3.12
N CYS A 118 12.59 -12.94 -4.30
CA CYS A 118 13.62 -13.32 -5.24
C CYS A 118 15.02 -12.93 -4.77
N GLN A 119 15.20 -11.77 -4.14
CA GLN A 119 16.47 -11.38 -3.51
C GLN A 119 16.84 -12.30 -2.35
N HIS A 120 15.88 -12.68 -1.49
CA HIS A 120 16.13 -13.60 -0.37
C HIS A 120 16.49 -15.01 -0.82
N SER A 121 16.02 -15.46 -1.99
CA SER A 121 16.45 -16.72 -2.62
C SER A 121 17.93 -16.68 -3.05
N GLU A 122 18.45 -15.50 -3.36
CA GLU A 122 19.85 -15.29 -3.79
C GLU A 122 20.78 -14.93 -2.60
N THR A 123 20.28 -14.19 -1.61
CA THR A 123 21.04 -13.71 -0.45
C THR A 123 21.01 -14.65 0.75
N ALA A 124 21.18 -15.96 0.53
CA ALA A 124 22.00 -16.77 1.43
C ALA A 124 23.51 -16.52 1.17
N ALA A 125 23.85 -15.81 0.09
CA ALA A 125 25.18 -15.28 -0.17
C ALA A 125 25.13 -13.75 -0.38
N ALA A 126 25.90 -13.03 0.44
CA ALA A 126 26.22 -11.61 0.32
C ALA A 126 25.07 -10.59 0.52
N LEU A 127 25.07 -10.01 1.72
CA LEU A 127 24.42 -8.74 2.01
C LEU A 127 25.30 -7.61 1.45
N ASP A 128 24.81 -6.85 0.47
CA ASP A 128 25.21 -5.46 0.32
C ASP A 128 23.98 -4.60 -0.04
N GLY A 129 23.74 -3.59 0.79
CA GLY A 129 22.54 -2.76 0.83
C GLY A 129 22.55 -1.66 -0.22
N SER A 130 22.61 -2.01 -1.50
CA SER A 130 22.56 -1.05 -2.61
C SER A 130 21.14 -0.76 -3.12
N GLY A 131 20.11 -1.21 -2.40
CA GLY A 131 18.72 -0.87 -2.73
C GLY A 131 18.48 0.61 -2.51
N VAL A 132 18.08 1.32 -3.58
CA VAL A 132 17.66 2.72 -3.56
C VAL A 132 16.51 2.88 -2.56
N ALA A 133 16.84 3.11 -1.29
CA ALA A 133 15.89 3.36 -0.23
C ALA A 133 15.31 4.76 -0.46
N LEU A 134 14.21 4.82 -1.19
CA LEU A 134 13.40 6.03 -1.28
C LEU A 134 13.09 6.47 0.14
N ARG A 135 13.59 7.65 0.53
CA ARG A 135 13.15 8.31 1.76
C ARG A 135 11.70 8.71 1.53
N PRO A 136 10.72 8.04 2.13
CA PRO A 136 9.36 8.30 1.78
C PRO A 136 8.95 9.59 2.51
N GLU A 137 8.48 10.57 1.74
CA GLU A 137 7.91 11.81 2.28
C GLU A 137 6.69 11.47 3.14
N ASP A 138 6.38 12.31 4.13
CA ASP A 138 5.19 12.10 4.95
C ASP A 138 3.92 12.36 4.14
N ILE A 139 3.01 11.40 4.19
CA ILE A 139 1.70 11.54 3.55
C ILE A 139 0.84 12.44 4.43
N VAL A 140 0.43 13.58 3.88
CA VAL A 140 -0.51 14.50 4.52
C VAL A 140 -1.77 14.56 3.68
N TYR A 141 -2.92 14.49 4.35
CA TYR A 141 -4.20 14.57 3.66
C TYR A 141 -4.37 15.98 3.06
N ASP A 142 -4.61 16.01 1.75
CA ASP A 142 -4.95 17.21 0.99
C ASP A 142 -6.32 17.03 0.33
N PRO A 143 -7.25 18.00 0.43
CA PRO A 143 -8.60 17.85 -0.13
C PRO A 143 -8.65 17.60 -1.65
N ASN A 144 -7.57 17.93 -2.38
CA ASN A 144 -7.47 17.73 -3.82
C ASN A 144 -6.81 16.39 -4.19
N ASN A 145 -6.38 15.60 -3.20
CA ASN A 145 -5.62 14.35 -3.31
C ASN A 145 -4.42 14.41 -4.27
N ARG A 146 -3.83 15.59 -4.54
CA ARG A 146 -2.76 15.74 -5.54
C ARG A 146 -1.46 15.12 -5.07
N ASN A 147 -1.13 15.32 -3.79
CA ASN A 147 0.11 14.77 -3.22
C ASN A 147 0.01 13.26 -3.11
N LEU A 148 -1.16 12.76 -2.70
CA LEU A 148 -1.45 11.34 -2.61
C LEU A 148 -1.35 10.66 -3.99
N LEU A 149 -1.92 11.27 -5.03
CA LEU A 149 -1.83 10.78 -6.40
C LEU A 149 -0.37 10.69 -6.86
N ALA A 150 0.37 11.81 -6.78
CA ALA A 150 1.77 11.86 -7.24
C ALA A 150 2.64 10.83 -6.52
N MET A 151 2.39 10.60 -5.23
CA MET A 151 3.09 9.60 -4.44
C MET A 151 2.77 8.17 -4.88
N VAL A 152 1.49 7.83 -5.04
CA VAL A 152 1.08 6.48 -5.48
C VAL A 152 1.64 6.18 -6.87
N GLU A 153 1.59 7.14 -7.79
CA GLU A 153 2.20 6.99 -9.13
C GLU A 153 3.71 6.79 -9.05
N LYS A 154 4.41 7.61 -8.26
CA LYS A 154 5.86 7.49 -8.08
C LYS A 154 6.24 6.13 -7.50
N ALA A 155 5.57 5.69 -6.44
CA ALA A 155 5.82 4.41 -5.80
C ALA A 155 5.53 3.24 -6.75
N PHE A 156 4.42 3.28 -7.47
CA PHE A 156 4.06 2.27 -8.46
C PHE A 156 5.11 2.16 -9.58
N ASN A 157 5.55 3.30 -10.13
CA ASN A 157 6.56 3.33 -11.18
C ASN A 157 7.88 2.75 -10.71
N VAL A 158 8.33 3.08 -9.50
CA VAL A 158 9.57 2.53 -8.94
C VAL A 158 9.46 1.02 -8.69
N ALA A 159 8.35 0.57 -8.09
CA ALA A 159 8.15 -0.85 -7.80
C ALA A 159 8.07 -1.70 -9.09
N SER A 160 7.33 -1.22 -10.10
CA SER A 160 7.21 -1.88 -11.40
C SER A 160 8.52 -1.89 -12.18
N GLN A 161 9.27 -0.78 -12.21
CA GLN A 161 10.59 -0.74 -12.82
C GLN A 161 11.57 -1.70 -12.14
N SER A 162 11.58 -1.73 -10.80
CA SER A 162 12.44 -2.63 -10.04
C SER A 162 12.14 -4.10 -10.35
N LEU A 163 10.86 -4.46 -10.42
CA LEU A 163 10.44 -5.81 -10.80
C LEU A 163 10.83 -6.14 -12.24
N LEU A 164 10.62 -5.21 -13.19
CA LEU A 164 10.99 -5.42 -14.59
C LEU A 164 12.50 -5.58 -14.76
N SER A 165 13.31 -4.70 -14.18
CA SER A 165 14.78 -4.79 -14.22
C SER A 165 15.26 -6.13 -13.69
N PHE A 166 14.69 -6.60 -12.58
CA PHE A 166 15.01 -7.90 -12.01
C PHE A 166 14.63 -9.07 -12.94
N LEU A 167 13.43 -9.02 -13.55
CA LEU A 167 13.00 -10.05 -14.50
C LEU A 167 13.88 -10.11 -15.75
N HIS A 168 14.30 -8.95 -16.27
CA HIS A 168 15.22 -8.89 -17.41
C HIS A 168 16.58 -9.51 -17.09
N GLU A 169 17.16 -9.19 -15.93
CA GLU A 169 18.42 -9.76 -15.47
C GLU A 169 18.35 -11.30 -15.36
N LYS A 170 17.25 -11.84 -14.81
CA LYS A 170 16.98 -13.28 -14.71
C LYS A 170 16.86 -13.96 -16.07
N VAL A 171 16.11 -13.38 -17.01
CA VAL A 171 15.91 -13.97 -18.34
C VAL A 171 17.23 -14.01 -19.13
N ASP A 172 18.05 -12.96 -19.02
CA ASP A 172 19.37 -12.91 -19.66
C ASP A 172 20.36 -13.94 -19.06
N MET A 173 20.22 -14.29 -17.77
CA MET A 173 20.99 -15.35 -17.14
C MET A 173 20.57 -16.77 -17.57
N VAL A 174 19.28 -17.01 -17.83
CA VAL A 174 18.76 -18.33 -18.24
C VAL A 174 18.96 -18.61 -19.73
N GLY A 175 19.11 -17.56 -20.55
CA GLY A 175 19.35 -17.66 -21.99
C GLY A 175 20.80 -17.96 -22.41
N ARG A 176 21.71 -18.24 -21.46
CA ARG A 176 23.12 -18.58 -21.71
C ARG A 176 23.45 -20.02 -21.33
#